data_AF-A0AA37GT64-F1
#
_entry.id   AF-A0AA37GT64-F1
#
_cell.length_a   1.000
_cell.length_b   1.000
_cell.length_c   1.000
_cell.angle_alpha   90.00
_cell.angle_beta   90.00
_cell.angle_gamma   90.00
#
_symmetry.space_group_name_H-M   'P 1'
#
loop_
_entity.id
_entity.type
_entity.pdbx_description
1 polymer ?
#
loop_
_entity_poly.entity_id
_entity_poly.type
_entity_poly.pdbx_seq_one_letter_code
_entity_poly.pdbx_strand_id
1 'polypeptide(L)' 'MRGILVTVLALVAASVAQAPTEPYTGPCTDDACGVESENCEVQGRQCFPFPNIAPALRKGCVCGSG' A
#
# COMPACT_ATOMS: atom_id res chain seq x y z
N MET A 1 18.80 -21.52 -38.26
CA MET A 1 17.88 -21.20 -37.14
C MET A 1 18.68 -20.62 -35.98
N ARG A 2 19.17 -19.38 -36.09
CA ARG A 2 20.03 -18.70 -35.09
C ARG A 2 19.69 -17.21 -35.11
N GLY A 3 18.49 -16.85 -34.69
CA GLY A 3 18.03 -15.46 -34.83
C GLY A 3 16.78 -15.10 -34.03
N ILE A 4 16.51 -15.79 -32.93
CA ILE A 4 15.35 -15.51 -32.06
C ILE A 4 15.80 -15.53 -30.59
N LEU A 5 16.85 -14.77 -30.25
CA LEU A 5 17.32 -14.66 -28.86
C LEU A 5 17.50 -13.22 -28.37
N VAL A 6 17.04 -12.22 -29.13
CA VAL A 6 17.29 -10.80 -28.80
C VAL A 6 16.02 -9.95 -28.97
N THR A 7 14.93 -10.29 -28.27
CA THR A 7 13.74 -9.41 -28.22
C THR A 7 12.94 -9.49 -26.91
N VAL A 8 13.46 -10.10 -25.84
CA VAL A 8 12.73 -10.20 -24.56
C VAL A 8 13.55 -9.58 -23.42
N LEU A 9 13.94 -8.32 -23.57
CA LEU A 9 14.59 -7.55 -22.50
C LEU A 9 14.11 -6.11 -22.51
N ALA A 10 12.80 -5.88 -22.45
CA ALA A 10 12.26 -4.52 -22.47
C ALA A 10 10.88 -4.36 -21.81
N LEU A 11 10.55 -5.11 -20.76
CA LEU A 11 9.41 -4.80 -19.87
C LEU A 11 9.85 -5.26 -18.48
N VAL A 12 9.93 -4.46 -17.43
CA VAL A 12 8.90 -3.57 -16.89
C VAL A 12 9.62 -2.45 -16.13
N ALA A 13 9.43 -1.20 -16.55
CA ALA A 13 9.87 -0.04 -15.80
C ALA A 13 9.07 0.06 -14.49
N ALA A 14 9.81 0.36 -13.42
CA ALA A 14 9.37 0.47 -12.04
C ALA A 14 7.99 1.10 -11.84
N SER A 15 7.09 0.36 -11.19
CA SER A 15 5.95 0.89 -10.46
C SER A 15 6.45 1.64 -9.21
N VAL A 16 6.96 2.86 -9.39
CA VAL A 16 7.12 3.78 -8.26
C VAL A 16 5.72 4.21 -7.84
N ALA A 17 5.18 3.60 -6.79
CA ALA A 17 3.97 4.08 -6.14
C ALA A 17 4.20 5.54 -5.76
N GLN A 18 3.60 6.45 -6.53
CA GLN A 18 3.70 7.89 -6.31
C GLN A 18 3.14 8.14 -4.91
N ALA A 19 3.98 8.66 -4.01
CA ALA A 19 3.51 9.05 -2.69
C ALA A 19 2.37 10.06 -2.89
N PRO A 20 1.19 9.86 -2.27
CA PRO A 20 0.12 10.84 -2.37
C PRO A 20 0.65 12.18 -1.86
N THR A 21 0.42 13.23 -2.66
CA THR A 21 0.86 14.60 -2.34
C THR A 21 0.08 15.16 -1.15
N GLU A 22 -1.11 14.61 -0.91
CA GLU A 22 -2.01 14.95 0.19
C GLU A 22 -1.89 13.92 1.32
N PRO A 23 -1.99 14.35 2.59
CA PRO A 23 -2.05 13.44 3.73
C PRO A 23 -3.27 12.52 3.61
N TYR A 24 -3.13 11.29 4.07
CA TYR A 24 -4.23 10.33 4.05
C TYR A 24 -5.36 10.79 4.98
N THR A 25 -6.55 10.99 4.41
CA THR A 25 -7.78 11.39 5.13
C THR A 25 -8.83 10.28 5.22
N GLY A 26 -8.52 9.07 4.71
CA GLY A 26 -9.44 7.95 4.78
C GLY A 26 -9.54 7.33 6.19
N PRO A 27 -10.41 6.33 6.37
CA PRO A 27 -10.62 5.72 7.68
C PRO A 27 -9.38 4.92 8.12
N CYS A 28 -9.13 4.96 9.42
CA CYS A 28 -8.09 4.23 10.13
C CYS A 28 -8.70 3.62 11.40
N THR A 29 -9.81 2.91 11.22
CA THR A 29 -10.50 2.18 12.29
C THR A 29 -10.35 0.68 12.04
N ASP A 30 -10.48 -0.13 13.09
CA ASP A 30 -10.27 -1.58 12.99
C ASP A 30 -11.30 -2.28 12.09
N ASP A 31 -12.47 -1.70 11.91
CA ASP A 31 -13.56 -2.20 11.06
C ASP A 31 -13.50 -1.68 9.60
N ALA A 32 -12.73 -0.62 9.33
CA ALA A 32 -12.56 0.01 8.02
C ALA A 32 -11.17 0.63 7.88
N CYS A 33 -10.15 -0.20 7.71
CA CYS A 33 -8.75 0.20 7.69
C CYS A 33 -8.23 0.47 6.27
N GLY A 34 -7.67 1.67 6.06
CA GLY A 34 -6.99 2.00 4.81
C GLY A 34 -7.94 2.28 3.65
N VAL A 35 -7.37 2.48 2.46
CA VAL A 35 -8.10 2.84 1.24
C VAL A 35 -9.13 1.75 0.86
N GLU A 36 -8.77 0.49 1.08
CA GLU A 36 -9.61 -0.67 0.78
C GLU A 36 -10.69 -0.92 1.84
N SER A 37 -10.75 -0.11 2.92
CA SER A 37 -11.68 -0.27 4.03
C SER A 37 -11.68 -1.70 4.61
N GLU A 38 -10.49 -2.24 4.85
CA GLU A 38 -10.32 -3.61 5.31
C GLU A 38 -10.77 -3.75 6.78
N ASN A 39 -11.57 -4.76 7.11
CA ASN A 39 -11.86 -5.10 8.50
C ASN A 39 -10.69 -5.91 9.08
N CYS A 40 -9.93 -5.30 9.99
CA CYS A 40 -8.83 -5.93 10.72
C CYS A 40 -9.34 -6.83 11.87
N GLU A 41 -10.49 -6.50 12.47
CA GLU A 41 -11.06 -7.24 13.60
C GLU A 41 -11.35 -8.71 13.25
N VAL A 42 -11.89 -8.97 12.05
CA VAL A 42 -12.18 -10.36 11.61
C VAL A 42 -10.93 -11.22 11.47
N GLN A 43 -9.76 -10.59 11.43
CA GLN A 43 -8.45 -11.25 11.38
C GLN A 43 -7.72 -11.24 12.73
N GLY A 44 -8.35 -10.70 13.79
CA GLY A 44 -7.71 -10.51 15.09
C GLY A 44 -6.52 -9.53 15.05
N ARG A 45 -6.58 -8.57 14.13
CA ARG A 45 -5.53 -7.55 13.88
C ARG A 45 -6.04 -6.16 14.26
N GLN A 46 -5.12 -5.20 14.32
CA GLN A 46 -5.43 -3.80 14.57
C GLN A 46 -5.01 -2.93 13.38
N CYS A 47 -5.72 -1.83 13.18
CA CYS A 47 -5.44 -0.88 12.13
C CYS A 47 -4.36 0.11 12.58
N PHE A 48 -3.24 0.15 11.86
CA PHE A 48 -2.11 1.02 12.19
C PHE A 48 -1.87 2.09 11.12
N PRO A 49 -1.59 3.33 11.54
CA PRO A 49 -1.02 4.37 10.69
C PRO A 49 0.24 3.91 9.96
N PHE A 50 0.31 4.13 8.65
CA PHE A 50 1.47 3.77 7.84
C PHE A 50 1.87 4.87 6.85
N PRO A 51 3.18 5.09 6.60
CA PRO A 51 4.34 4.53 7.30
C PRO A 51 4.67 5.26 8.61
N ASN A 52 3.89 6.29 8.96
CA ASN A 52 4.17 7.16 10.10
C ASN A 52 2.89 7.40 10.91
N ILE A 53 3.01 7.56 12.22
CA ILE A 53 1.89 7.85 13.10
C ILE A 53 1.44 9.31 13.02
N ALA A 54 2.33 10.24 12.66
CA ALA A 54 2.00 11.64 12.48
C ALA A 54 0.97 11.81 11.33
N PRO A 55 -0.20 12.44 11.57
CA PRO A 55 -1.25 12.56 10.55
C PRO A 55 -0.78 13.21 9.25
N ALA A 56 0.07 14.23 9.34
CA ALA A 56 0.62 14.93 8.17
C ALA A 56 1.56 14.08 7.31
N LEU A 57 2.09 12.96 7.85
CA LEU A 57 3.03 12.06 7.17
C LEU A 57 2.42 10.69 6.86
N ARG A 58 1.15 10.47 7.22
CA ARG A 58 0.44 9.23 6.87
C ARG A 58 0.14 9.20 5.39
N LYS A 59 0.42 8.03 4.80
CA LYS A 59 0.03 7.71 3.43
C LYS A 59 -1.15 6.74 3.39
N GLY A 60 -1.46 6.12 4.53
CA GLY A 60 -2.56 5.18 4.68
C GLY A 60 -2.62 4.62 6.08
N CYS A 61 -3.44 3.59 6.22
CA CYS A 61 -3.45 2.68 7.34
C CYS A 61 -3.44 1.23 6.84
N VAL A 62 -2.88 0.33 7.64
CA VAL A 62 -2.73 -1.09 7.29
C VAL A 62 -3.08 -1.95 8.50
N CYS A 63 -3.69 -3.12 8.26
CA CYS A 63 -3.89 -4.10 9.31
C CYS A 63 -2.56 -4.74 9.71
N GLY A 64 -2.25 -4.74 11.01
CA GLY A 64 -1.05 -5.36 11.56
C GLY A 64 -1.34 -6.08 12.87
N SER A 65 -0.38 -6.89 13.31
CA SER A 65 -0.38 -7.54 14.62
C SER A 65 0.77 -6.93 15.42
N GLY A 66 0.50 -6.53 16.67
CA GLY A 66 1.51 -6.04 17.61
C GLY A 66 2.27 -7.17 18.30
#